data_AF-A0A7C7PS93-F1
#
_entry.id   AF-A0A7C7PS93-F1
#
_cell.length_a   1.000
_cell.length_b   1.000
_cell.length_c   1.000
_cell.angle_alpha   90.00
_cell.angle_beta   90.00
_cell.angle_gamma   90.00
#
_symmetry.space_group_name_H-M   'P 1'
#
loop_
_entity.id
_entity.type
_entity.pdbx_description
1 polymer ?
#
loop_
_entity_poly.entity_id
_entity_poly.type
_entity_poly.pdbx_seq_one_letter_code
_entity_poly.pdbx_strand_id
1 'polypeptide(L)'
;MRETDSGALERATEVLKKGGFVVAPTDTLYGILANATDPNAVLRLYRLRRPSRKPFIVLSPDIHWVRKLGLCITPLAMKLLSIPFMTVVLKKRSSLFKHLGTRSVAVRIPKGGFVRALLERIGGPLVAPSANREGEPPAENVEKARLYFGEDIPLYIEGRVLSGKPSAIIDLSSVSPRVLRRGPYSTKSIERILNYYLCTLPKERGSS
;
A
#
# COMPACT_ATOMS: atom_id res chain seq x y z
N MET A 1 7.56 21.12 -5.19
CA MET A 1 8.27 20.45 -6.30
C MET A 1 7.25 19.59 -7.02
N ARG A 2 7.17 19.65 -8.35
CA ARG A 2 6.16 18.90 -9.10
C ARG A 2 6.64 17.50 -9.46
N GLU A 3 5.71 16.56 -9.62
CA GLU A 3 6.01 15.16 -9.97
C GLU A 3 6.63 15.01 -11.37
N THR A 4 6.42 15.99 -12.24
CA THR A 4 6.98 16.07 -13.60
C THR A 4 8.38 16.67 -13.66
N ASP A 5 8.86 17.26 -12.56
CA ASP A 5 10.19 17.88 -12.53
C ASP A 5 11.26 16.79 -12.68
N SER A 6 12.26 17.02 -13.53
CA SER A 6 13.29 16.03 -13.89
C SER A 6 14.12 15.48 -12.72
N GLY A 7 14.14 16.17 -11.56
CA GLY A 7 14.82 15.72 -10.34
C GLY A 7 13.90 15.24 -9.22
N ALA A 8 12.59 15.15 -9.43
CA ALA A 8 11.62 14.85 -8.36
C ALA A 8 11.81 13.45 -7.83
N LEU A 9 12.02 12.54 -8.77
CA LEU A 9 12.20 11.13 -8.50
C LEU A 9 13.52 10.89 -7.75
N GLU A 10 14.59 11.55 -8.17
CA GLU A 10 15.92 11.55 -7.56
C GLU A 10 15.82 12.00 -6.10
N ARG A 11 15.31 13.20 -5.86
CA ARG A 11 15.22 13.78 -4.51
C ARG A 11 14.34 12.96 -3.58
N ALA A 12 13.17 12.51 -4.06
CA ALA A 12 12.30 11.66 -3.26
C ALA A 12 12.94 10.31 -2.94
N THR A 13 13.69 9.72 -3.88
CA THR A 13 14.45 8.49 -3.64
C THR A 13 15.51 8.69 -2.57
N GLU A 14 16.28 9.78 -2.62
CA GLU A 14 17.31 10.08 -1.62
C GLU A 14 16.71 10.26 -0.23
N VAL A 15 15.62 11.05 -0.11
CA VAL A 15 14.90 11.25 1.16
C VAL A 15 14.44 9.92 1.74
N LEU A 16 13.79 9.07 0.93
CA LEU A 16 13.29 7.77 1.38
C LEU A 16 14.42 6.80 1.76
N LYS A 17 15.54 6.78 1.01
CA LYS A 17 16.71 5.95 1.33
C LYS A 17 17.41 6.38 2.62
N LYS A 18 17.37 7.68 2.96
CA LYS A 18 17.86 8.22 4.24
C LYS A 18 16.86 8.03 5.40
N GLY A 19 15.74 7.33 5.17
CA GLY A 19 14.70 7.09 6.16
C GLY A 19 13.73 8.27 6.36
N GLY A 20 13.84 9.33 5.57
CA GLY A 20 12.91 10.46 5.57
C GLY A 20 11.55 10.09 5.00
N PHE A 21 10.64 11.07 5.02
CA PHE A 21 9.27 10.93 4.51
C PHE A 21 9.04 11.78 3.28
N VAL A 22 8.22 11.28 2.37
CA VAL A 22 7.79 12.03 1.18
C VAL A 22 6.28 12.01 1.11
N VAL A 23 5.64 13.17 1.08
CA VAL A 23 4.24 13.27 0.67
C VAL A 23 4.19 13.34 -0.85
N ALA A 24 3.39 12.50 -1.49
CA ALA A 24 3.26 12.49 -2.94
C ALA A 24 1.85 12.04 -3.38
N PRO A 25 1.40 12.41 -4.59
CA PRO A 25 0.22 11.83 -5.20
C PRO A 25 0.44 10.33 -5.40
N THR A 26 -0.53 9.50 -4.98
CA THR A 26 -0.55 8.08 -5.35
C THR A 26 -1.58 7.85 -6.45
N ASP A 27 -1.73 6.60 -6.86
CA ASP A 27 -2.78 6.17 -7.78
C ASP A 27 -4.20 6.41 -7.22
N THR A 28 -4.38 6.51 -5.89
CA THR A 28 -5.70 6.75 -5.27
C THR A 28 -5.86 8.09 -4.57
N LEU A 29 -4.94 8.43 -3.67
CA LEU A 29 -5.00 9.60 -2.76
C LEU A 29 -3.58 10.08 -2.49
N TYR A 30 -3.38 11.29 -1.96
CA TYR A 30 -2.05 11.63 -1.45
C TYR A 30 -1.66 10.72 -0.29
N GLY A 31 -0.40 10.28 -0.28
CA GLY A 31 0.14 9.39 0.74
C GLY A 31 1.44 9.92 1.33
N ILE A 32 1.68 9.58 2.60
CA ILE A 32 3.02 9.73 3.19
C ILE A 32 3.78 8.45 2.92
N LEU A 33 4.85 8.55 2.15
CA LEU A 33 5.73 7.45 1.78
C LEU A 33 6.87 7.35 2.77
N ALA A 34 7.17 6.13 3.20
CA ALA A 34 8.39 5.80 3.94
C ALA A 34 8.92 4.44 3.47
N ASN A 35 10.23 4.23 3.59
CA ASN A 35 10.86 2.95 3.25
C ASN A 35 10.31 1.84 4.16
N ALA A 36 9.62 0.85 3.59
CA ALA A 36 9.01 -0.24 4.36
C ALA A 36 10.07 -1.22 4.94
N THR A 37 11.27 -1.22 4.37
CA THR A 37 12.37 -2.07 4.84
C THR A 37 13.11 -1.49 6.05
N ASP A 38 12.91 -0.20 6.35
CA ASP A 38 13.47 0.48 7.51
C ASP A 38 12.47 0.48 8.68
N PRO A 39 12.69 -0.33 9.74
CA PRO A 39 11.80 -0.37 10.89
C PRO A 39 11.70 0.98 11.62
N ASN A 40 12.77 1.77 11.66
CA ASN A 40 12.79 3.05 12.36
C ASN A 40 11.93 4.08 11.62
N ALA A 41 12.02 4.15 10.30
CA ALA A 41 11.16 5.02 9.48
C ALA A 41 9.68 4.66 9.67
N VAL A 42 9.33 3.37 9.65
CA VAL A 42 7.93 2.93 9.85
C VAL A 42 7.44 3.26 11.26
N LEU A 43 8.25 3.06 12.30
CA LEU A 43 7.89 3.39 13.68
C LEU A 43 7.69 4.89 13.88
N ARG A 44 8.55 5.74 13.29
CA ARG A 44 8.36 7.20 13.28
C ARG A 44 7.06 7.57 12.56
N LEU A 45 6.76 6.93 11.43
CA LEU A 45 5.51 7.20 10.69
C LEU A 45 4.26 6.82 11.50
N TYR A 46 4.32 5.74 12.28
CA TYR A 46 3.23 5.40 13.22
C TYR A 46 3.00 6.51 14.23
N ARG A 47 4.07 7.02 14.86
CA ARG A 47 3.96 8.14 15.82
C ARG A 47 3.36 9.38 15.17
N LEU A 48 3.75 9.68 13.93
CA LEU A 48 3.31 10.87 13.22
C LEU A 48 1.84 10.79 12.76
N ARG A 49 1.42 9.67 12.18
CA ARG A 49 0.17 9.57 11.40
C ARG A 49 -0.86 8.58 11.97
N ARG A 50 -0.45 7.61 12.79
CA ARG A 50 -1.34 6.54 13.27
C ARG A 50 -0.91 5.98 14.62
N PRO A 51 -1.02 6.76 15.70
CA PRO A 51 -0.67 6.30 17.05
C PRO A 51 -1.41 5.03 17.47
N SER A 52 -2.61 4.78 16.90
CA SER A 52 -3.38 3.54 17.11
C SER A 52 -2.68 2.26 16.65
N ARG A 53 -1.58 2.37 15.88
CA ARG A 53 -0.80 1.25 15.35
C ARG A 53 -1.57 0.28 14.43
N LYS A 54 -2.71 0.66 13.87
CA LYS A 54 -3.36 -0.17 12.83
C LYS A 54 -2.42 -0.34 11.62
N PRO A 55 -2.18 -1.56 11.09
CA PRO A 55 -1.21 -1.81 10.02
C PRO A 55 -1.32 -0.87 8.82
N PHE A 56 -0.19 -0.38 8.32
CA PHE A 56 -0.15 0.40 7.07
C PHE A 56 -0.30 -0.50 5.85
N ILE A 57 -0.73 0.09 4.74
CA ILE A 57 -0.66 -0.57 3.43
C ILE A 57 0.79 -0.46 2.93
N VAL A 58 1.32 -1.59 2.50
CA VAL A 58 2.62 -1.68 1.83
C VAL A 58 2.40 -1.65 0.32
N LEU A 59 3.04 -0.70 -0.34
CA LEU A 59 3.16 -0.65 -1.79
C LEU A 59 4.40 -1.44 -2.20
N SER A 60 4.21 -2.45 -3.03
CA SER A 60 5.27 -3.32 -3.53
C SER A 60 5.54 -3.02 -5.00
N PRO A 61 6.82 -2.99 -5.45
CA PRO A 61 7.14 -2.83 -6.87
C PRO A 61 6.59 -3.99 -7.72
N ASP A 62 6.65 -5.21 -7.18
CA ASP A 62 6.31 -6.44 -7.89
C ASP A 62 5.93 -7.56 -6.92
N ILE A 63 5.59 -8.73 -7.48
CA ILE A 63 5.24 -9.94 -6.73
C ILE A 63 6.46 -10.59 -6.03
N HIS A 64 7.66 -10.36 -6.55
CA HIS A 64 8.89 -10.89 -5.98
C HIS A 64 9.17 -10.27 -4.61
N TRP A 65 8.94 -8.97 -4.46
CA TRP A 65 9.00 -8.29 -3.17
C TRP A 65 7.91 -8.73 -2.22
N VAL A 66 6.68 -9.00 -2.68
CA VAL A 66 5.62 -9.59 -1.84
C VAL A 66 6.09 -10.92 -1.24
N ARG A 67 6.80 -11.75 -2.01
CA ARG A 67 7.39 -13.00 -1.53
C ARG A 67 8.54 -12.76 -0.55
N LYS A 68 9.42 -11.78 -0.81
CA LYS A 68 10.50 -11.36 0.11
C LYS A 68 9.97 -10.86 1.45
N LEU A 69 8.78 -10.25 1.48
CA LEU A 69 8.10 -9.87 2.73
C LEU A 69 7.59 -11.08 3.54
N GLY A 70 7.76 -12.30 3.05
CA GLY A 70 7.36 -13.53 3.73
C GLY A 70 5.86 -13.78 3.70
N LEU A 71 5.16 -13.31 2.66
CA LEU A 71 3.70 -13.43 2.55
C LEU A 71 3.28 -14.68 1.77
N CYS A 72 2.14 -15.24 2.18
CA CYS A 72 1.49 -16.33 1.48
C CYS A 72 0.88 -15.83 0.17
N ILE A 73 1.39 -16.31 -0.97
CA ILE A 73 0.90 -15.92 -2.29
C ILE A 73 0.20 -17.13 -2.93
N THR A 74 -1.12 -17.09 -2.98
CA THR A 74 -1.95 -18.05 -3.71
C THR A 74 -2.20 -17.56 -5.15
N PRO A 75 -2.66 -18.42 -6.08
CA PRO A 75 -3.08 -17.96 -7.40
C PRO A 75 -4.15 -16.84 -7.36
N LEU A 76 -5.11 -16.90 -6.42
CA LEU A 76 -6.06 -15.81 -6.20
C LEU A 76 -5.36 -14.51 -5.78
N ALA A 77 -4.39 -14.59 -4.86
CA ALA A 77 -3.63 -13.43 -4.42
C ALA A 77 -2.87 -12.78 -5.59
N MET A 78 -2.25 -13.58 -6.46
CA MET A 78 -1.58 -13.08 -7.66
C MET A 78 -2.56 -12.37 -8.60
N LYS A 79 -3.72 -12.98 -8.84
CA LYS A 79 -4.77 -12.39 -9.69
C LYS A 79 -5.30 -11.09 -9.12
N LEU A 80 -5.54 -11.01 -7.81
CA LEU A 80 -6.03 -9.78 -7.18
C LEU A 80 -4.96 -8.68 -7.17
N LEU A 81 -3.70 -9.00 -6.87
CA LEU A 81 -2.58 -8.04 -6.91
C LEU A 81 -2.26 -7.54 -8.33
N SER A 82 -2.68 -8.25 -9.38
CA SER A 82 -2.55 -7.79 -10.75
C SER A 82 -3.56 -6.70 -11.11
N ILE A 83 -4.66 -6.57 -10.35
CA ILE A 83 -5.72 -5.59 -10.61
C ILE A 83 -5.28 -4.21 -10.08
N PRO A 84 -5.42 -3.12 -10.87
CA PRO A 84 -5.18 -1.76 -10.40
C PRO A 84 -5.96 -1.44 -9.11
N PHE A 85 -5.53 -0.49 -8.29
CA PHE A 85 -6.28 -0.05 -7.09
C PHE A 85 -6.75 -1.17 -6.12
N MET A 86 -6.16 -2.37 -6.20
CA MET A 86 -6.51 -3.53 -5.37
C MET A 86 -5.46 -3.70 -4.28
N THR A 87 -5.90 -3.70 -3.03
CA THR A 87 -5.09 -4.06 -1.87
C THR A 87 -5.53 -5.42 -1.37
N VAL A 88 -4.56 -6.29 -1.08
CA VAL A 88 -4.82 -7.64 -0.60
C VAL A 88 -4.14 -7.83 0.74
N VAL A 89 -4.90 -8.24 1.76
CA VAL A 89 -4.34 -8.62 3.06
C VAL A 89 -3.91 -10.07 2.96
N LEU A 90 -2.60 -10.32 3.13
CA LEU A 90 -2.00 -11.64 3.01
C LEU A 90 -1.43 -12.09 4.35
N LYS A 91 -1.62 -13.39 4.66
CA LYS A 91 -1.05 -14.03 5.84
C LYS A 91 0.48 -14.09 5.73
N LYS A 92 1.18 -13.82 6.84
CA LYS A 92 2.63 -14.01 6.96
C LYS A 92 2.96 -15.49 7.18
N ARG A 93 4.05 -15.94 6.57
CA ARG A 93 4.66 -17.26 6.75
C ARG A 93 5.99 -17.19 7.53
N SER A 94 6.49 -16.00 7.85
CA SER A 94 7.72 -15.79 8.62
C SER A 94 7.62 -14.55 9.51
N SER A 95 8.58 -14.39 10.42
CA SER A 95 8.73 -13.23 11.32
C SER A 95 9.45 -12.03 10.67
N LEU A 96 9.87 -12.15 9.41
CA LEU A 96 10.52 -11.08 8.66
C LEU A 96 9.62 -9.85 8.59
N PHE A 97 10.19 -8.65 8.69
CA PHE A 97 9.45 -7.37 8.64
C PHE A 97 8.27 -7.30 9.62
N LYS A 98 8.45 -7.75 10.87
CA LYS A 98 7.40 -7.74 11.92
C LYS A 98 6.81 -6.36 12.19
N HIS A 99 7.58 -5.28 11.93
CA HIS A 99 7.13 -3.89 12.08
C HIS A 99 6.05 -3.49 11.07
N LEU A 100 5.89 -4.22 9.96
CA LEU A 100 4.80 -4.02 9.00
C LEU A 100 3.52 -4.77 9.39
N GLY A 101 3.59 -5.65 10.38
CA GLY A 101 2.51 -6.53 10.79
C GLY A 101 3.04 -7.88 11.26
N THR A 102 2.37 -8.49 12.24
CA THR A 102 2.80 -9.74 12.88
C THR A 102 2.13 -10.98 12.28
N ARG A 103 0.85 -10.91 11.92
CA ARG A 103 0.06 -12.03 11.37
C ARG A 103 -0.21 -11.90 9.88
N SER A 104 -0.43 -10.68 9.41
CA SER A 104 -0.74 -10.37 8.02
C SER A 104 -0.26 -8.97 7.66
N VAL A 105 -0.20 -8.70 6.36
CA VAL A 105 0.17 -7.39 5.80
C VAL A 105 -0.79 -7.07 4.66
N ALA A 106 -1.28 -5.83 4.62
CA ALA A 106 -2.04 -5.31 3.49
C ALA A 106 -1.06 -4.84 2.40
N VAL A 107 -1.11 -5.43 1.21
CA VAL A 107 -0.19 -5.14 0.11
C VAL A 107 -0.94 -4.71 -1.14
N ARG A 108 -0.37 -3.76 -1.88
CA ARG A 108 -0.83 -3.34 -3.20
C ARG A 108 0.37 -3.23 -4.14
N ILE A 109 0.17 -3.53 -5.43
CA ILE A 109 1.16 -3.28 -6.48
C ILE A 109 0.64 -2.14 -7.37
N PRO A 110 1.12 -0.89 -7.19
CA PRO A 110 0.77 0.22 -8.06
C PRO A 110 1.13 -0.08 -9.51
N LYS A 111 0.31 0.42 -10.45
CA LYS A 111 0.44 0.14 -11.89
C LYS A 111 0.99 1.31 -12.71
N GLY A 112 1.14 2.49 -12.10
CA GLY A 112 1.65 3.67 -12.79
C GLY A 112 1.78 4.88 -11.88
N GLY A 113 2.16 6.01 -12.47
CA GLY A 113 2.36 7.28 -11.79
C GLY A 113 3.66 7.37 -10.99
N PHE A 114 3.84 8.49 -10.30
CA PHE A 114 5.08 8.83 -9.58
C PHE A 114 5.51 7.75 -8.57
N VAL A 115 4.57 7.17 -7.83
CA VAL A 115 4.87 6.13 -6.84
C VAL A 115 5.38 4.84 -7.48
N ARG A 116 4.90 4.48 -8.68
CA ARG A 116 5.42 3.31 -9.41
C ARG A 116 6.89 3.52 -9.77
N ALA A 117 7.22 4.70 -10.31
CA ALA A 117 8.59 5.06 -10.63
C ALA A 117 9.50 5.06 -9.39
N LEU A 118 8.98 5.53 -8.23
CA LEU A 118 9.73 5.48 -6.96
C LEU A 118 10.02 4.05 -6.52
N LEU A 119 9.03 3.16 -6.59
CA LEU A 119 9.21 1.76 -6.20
C LEU A 119 10.28 1.07 -7.06
N GLU A 120 10.30 1.34 -8.37
CA GLU A 120 11.30 0.83 -9.30
C GLU A 120 12.69 1.39 -9.00
N ARG A 121 12.80 2.71 -8.77
CA ARG A 121 14.09 3.37 -8.51
C ARG A 121 14.69 3.02 -7.14
N ILE A 122 13.85 2.91 -6.11
CA ILE A 122 14.28 2.48 -4.77
C ILE A 122 14.63 0.99 -4.80
N GLY A 123 13.96 0.21 -5.65
CA GLY A 123 14.12 -1.23 -5.74
C GLY A 123 13.54 -1.96 -4.52
N GLY A 124 12.56 -1.36 -3.84
CA GLY A 124 12.01 -1.87 -2.58
C GLY A 124 10.63 -1.32 -2.23
N PRO A 125 9.94 -1.95 -1.27
CA PRO A 125 8.58 -1.59 -0.88
C PRO A 125 8.53 -0.31 -0.06
N LEU A 126 7.42 0.40 -0.16
CA LEU A 126 7.12 1.60 0.62
C LEU A 126 5.86 1.38 1.45
N VAL A 127 5.81 1.90 2.68
CA VAL A 127 4.52 2.10 3.35
C VAL A 127 3.93 3.39 2.83
N ALA A 128 2.61 3.41 2.60
CA ALA A 128 1.92 4.58 2.05
C ALA A 128 0.51 4.75 2.64
N PRO A 129 0.38 5.07 3.93
CA PRO A 129 -0.89 5.57 4.43
C PRO A 129 -1.29 6.87 3.72
N SER A 130 -2.60 7.14 3.71
CA SER A 130 -3.13 8.44 3.29
C SER A 130 -2.52 9.59 4.10
N ALA A 131 -2.27 10.71 3.43
CA ALA A 131 -1.70 11.93 4.00
C ALA A 131 -2.77 12.71 4.77
N ASN A 132 -3.03 12.29 6.01
CA ASN A 132 -3.90 12.97 6.96
C ASN A 132 -3.58 12.55 8.40
N ARG A 133 -3.87 13.40 9.38
CA ARG A 133 -3.87 12.99 10.80
C ARG A 133 -4.93 11.91 11.02
N GLU A 134 -4.74 11.06 12.02
CA GLU A 134 -5.71 9.98 12.27
C GLU A 134 -7.09 10.56 12.63
N GLY A 135 -8.14 10.12 11.93
CA GLY A 135 -9.50 10.67 12.06
C GLY A 135 -9.87 11.71 11.00
N GLU A 136 -8.88 12.41 10.44
CA GLU A 136 -9.09 13.46 9.43
C GLU A 136 -9.34 12.90 8.01
N PRO A 137 -9.99 13.67 7.12
CA PRO A 137 -10.08 13.32 5.71
C PRO A 137 -8.68 13.31 5.04
N PRO A 138 -8.42 12.41 4.08
CA PRO A 138 -7.19 12.42 3.28
C PRO A 138 -6.96 13.76 2.57
N ALA A 139 -5.72 14.22 2.51
CA ALA A 139 -5.36 15.36 1.67
C ALA A 139 -5.58 15.04 0.18
N GLU A 140 -6.12 16.01 -0.55
CA GLU A 140 -6.32 15.94 -2.00
C GLU A 140 -5.20 16.63 -2.79
N ASN A 141 -4.37 17.43 -2.12
CA ASN A 141 -3.25 18.20 -2.67
C ASN A 141 -2.15 18.44 -1.62
N VAL A 142 -1.05 19.08 -2.03
CA VAL A 142 0.11 19.34 -1.16
C VAL A 142 -0.20 20.38 -0.09
N GLU A 143 -1.01 21.39 -0.41
CA GLU A 143 -1.40 22.44 0.52
C GLU A 143 -2.09 21.84 1.74
N LYS A 144 -3.09 20.98 1.52
CA LYS A 144 -3.80 20.29 2.61
C LYS A 144 -2.89 19.36 3.39
N ALA A 145 -1.98 18.66 2.72
CA ALA A 145 -1.02 17.80 3.39
C ALA A 145 -0.02 18.59 4.26
N ARG A 146 0.42 19.77 3.80
CA ARG A 146 1.27 20.68 4.57
C ARG A 146 0.56 21.22 5.80
N LEU A 147 -0.73 21.52 5.73
CA LEU A 147 -1.52 21.89 6.92
C LEU A 147 -1.52 20.78 7.97
N TYR A 148 -1.49 19.52 7.55
CA TYR A 148 -1.46 18.40 8.49
C TYR A 148 -0.09 18.16 9.11
N PHE A 149 0.99 18.25 8.33
CA PHE A 149 2.30 17.75 8.77
C PHE A 149 3.43 18.78 8.77
N GLY A 150 3.26 19.94 8.15
CA GLY A 150 4.26 21.02 8.15
C GLY A 150 5.68 20.52 7.88
N GLU A 151 6.60 20.85 8.79
CA GLU A 151 8.01 20.50 8.72
C GLU A 151 8.33 19.05 9.16
N ASP A 152 7.34 18.29 9.68
CA ASP A 152 7.53 16.86 10.00
C ASP A 152 7.85 16.02 8.75
N ILE A 153 7.50 16.54 7.56
CA ILE A 153 7.75 15.91 6.27
C ILE A 153 8.77 16.77 5.49
N PRO A 154 9.97 16.24 5.19
CA PRO A 154 11.02 17.00 4.54
C PRO A 154 10.76 17.26 3.04
N LEU A 155 9.86 16.50 2.40
CA LEU A 155 9.58 16.66 0.97
C LEU A 155 8.11 16.44 0.63
N TYR A 156 7.56 17.41 -0.09
CA TYR A 156 6.23 17.35 -0.69
C TYR A 156 6.36 17.42 -2.21
N ILE A 157 5.83 16.38 -2.86
CA ILE A 157 5.70 16.28 -4.31
C ILE A 157 4.28 16.67 -4.69
N GLU A 158 4.18 17.71 -5.50
CA GLU A 158 2.97 18.26 -6.05
C GLU A 158 2.63 17.54 -7.36
N GLY A 159 1.40 17.07 -7.47
CA GLY A 159 0.84 16.55 -8.72
C GLY A 159 -0.61 16.96 -8.83
N ARG A 160 -1.38 16.24 -9.64
CA ARG A 160 -2.81 16.55 -9.79
C ARG A 160 -3.57 16.47 -8.46
N VAL A 161 -4.68 17.21 -8.36
CA VAL A 161 -5.63 17.07 -7.27
C VAL A 161 -6.29 15.68 -7.35
N LEU A 162 -6.41 15.00 -6.21
CA LEU A 162 -6.97 13.66 -6.12
C LEU A 162 -8.21 13.64 -5.20
N SER A 163 -9.39 13.45 -5.79
CA SER A 163 -10.66 13.27 -5.07
C SER A 163 -11.22 11.84 -5.17
N GLY A 164 -10.35 10.88 -5.49
CA GLY A 164 -10.72 9.49 -5.76
C GLY A 164 -11.10 8.68 -4.52
N LYS A 165 -11.83 7.58 -4.75
CA LYS A 165 -12.09 6.59 -3.69
C LYS A 165 -10.79 5.87 -3.31
N PRO A 166 -10.60 5.52 -2.02
CA PRO A 166 -9.51 4.64 -1.62
C PRO A 166 -9.52 3.29 -2.36
N SER A 167 -8.39 2.58 -2.35
CA SER A 167 -8.27 1.23 -2.93
C SER A 167 -9.29 0.23 -2.39
N ALA A 168 -9.67 -0.77 -3.19
CA ALA A 168 -10.37 -1.94 -2.66
C ALA A 168 -9.44 -2.72 -1.71
N ILE A 169 -9.99 -3.34 -0.68
CA ILE A 169 -9.26 -4.20 0.26
C ILE A 169 -9.97 -5.53 0.34
N ILE A 170 -9.28 -6.59 -0.08
CA ILE A 170 -9.71 -7.98 0.05
C ILE A 170 -8.78 -8.68 1.05
N ASP A 171 -9.37 -9.33 2.04
CA ASP A 171 -8.63 -10.11 3.02
C ASP A 171 -8.60 -11.58 2.61
N LEU A 172 -7.38 -12.07 2.36
CA LEU A 172 -7.07 -13.48 2.08
C LEU A 172 -6.18 -14.08 3.19
N SER A 173 -6.13 -13.44 4.37
CA SER A 173 -5.34 -13.95 5.50
C SER A 173 -6.03 -15.08 6.26
N SER A 174 -7.35 -15.22 6.09
CA SER A 174 -8.19 -16.33 6.55
C SER A 174 -8.47 -17.34 5.43
N VAL A 175 -9.05 -18.49 5.79
CA VAL A 175 -9.47 -19.54 4.85
C VAL A 175 -10.45 -19.00 3.82
N SER A 176 -11.47 -18.26 4.28
CA SER A 176 -12.46 -17.64 3.39
C SER A 176 -12.07 -16.19 3.06
N PRO A 177 -12.06 -15.79 1.76
CA PRO A 177 -11.87 -14.41 1.36
C PRO A 177 -12.94 -13.47 1.92
N ARG A 178 -12.56 -12.26 2.36
CA ARG A 178 -13.50 -11.23 2.84
C ARG A 178 -13.27 -9.89 2.15
N VAL A 179 -14.35 -9.20 1.80
CA VAL A 179 -14.27 -7.82 1.28
C VAL A 179 -14.27 -6.85 2.45
N LEU A 180 -13.14 -6.20 2.73
CA LEU A 180 -13.04 -5.19 3.80
C LEU A 180 -13.37 -3.78 3.29
N ARG A 181 -13.09 -3.51 2.01
CA ARG A 181 -13.41 -2.24 1.35
C ARG A 181 -13.59 -2.44 -0.15
N ARG A 182 -14.64 -1.85 -0.74
CA ARG A 182 -14.95 -2.03 -2.17
C ARG A 182 -14.13 -1.15 -3.11
N GLY A 183 -13.68 0.01 -2.63
CA GLY A 183 -12.92 0.97 -3.44
C GLY A 183 -13.65 1.37 -4.74
N PRO A 184 -12.96 1.39 -5.90
CA PRO A 184 -13.57 1.73 -7.18
C PRO A 184 -14.31 0.57 -7.86
N TYR A 185 -14.30 -0.65 -7.29
CA TYR A 185 -14.88 -1.83 -7.91
C TYR A 185 -16.32 -2.08 -7.45
N SER A 186 -17.18 -2.50 -8.38
CA SER A 186 -18.54 -2.93 -8.04
C SER A 186 -18.52 -4.25 -7.26
N THR A 187 -19.55 -4.45 -6.42
CA THR A 187 -19.74 -5.70 -5.66
C THR A 187 -19.74 -6.91 -6.60
N LYS A 188 -20.50 -6.85 -7.69
CA LYS A 188 -20.60 -7.91 -8.71
C LYS A 188 -19.24 -8.28 -9.30
N SER A 189 -18.38 -7.29 -9.59
CA SER A 189 -17.06 -7.55 -10.17
C SER A 189 -16.13 -8.27 -9.20
N ILE A 190 -16.13 -7.89 -7.91
CA ILE A 190 -15.34 -8.56 -6.89
C ILE A 190 -15.86 -9.98 -6.65
N GLU A 191 -17.18 -10.13 -6.47
CA GLU A 191 -17.83 -11.43 -6.25
C GLU A 191 -17.57 -12.39 -7.40
N ARG A 192 -17.61 -11.93 -8.66
CA ARG A 192 -17.31 -12.77 -9.81
C ARG A 192 -15.90 -13.37 -9.75
N ILE A 193 -14.90 -12.59 -9.33
CA ILE A 193 -13.52 -13.06 -9.20
C ILE A 193 -13.40 -14.06 -8.06
N LEU A 194 -14.03 -13.77 -6.91
CA LEU A 194 -14.00 -14.65 -5.74
C LEU A 194 -14.73 -15.97 -6.01
N ASN A 195 -15.92 -15.93 -6.61
CA ASN A 195 -16.73 -17.11 -6.94
C ASN A 195 -16.03 -18.00 -7.97
N TYR A 196 -15.46 -17.40 -9.03
CA TYR A 196 -14.67 -18.16 -10.01
C TYR A 196 -13.55 -18.96 -9.33
N TYR A 197 -12.86 -18.34 -8.36
CA TYR A 197 -11.80 -19.02 -7.64
C TYR A 197 -12.32 -20.11 -6.70
N LEU A 198 -13.39 -19.84 -5.93
CA LEU A 198 -13.97 -20.82 -5.01
C LEU A 198 -14.50 -22.06 -5.76
N CYS A 199 -15.08 -21.89 -6.94
CA CYS A 199 -15.55 -23.00 -7.78
C CYS A 199 -14.43 -23.79 -8.45
N THR A 200 -13.22 -23.22 -8.58
CA THR A 200 -12.06 -23.85 -9.22
C THR A 200 -11.05 -24.43 -8.23
N LEU A 201 -11.28 -24.26 -6.92
CA LEU A 201 -10.54 -25.00 -5.91
C LEU A 201 -10.81 -26.50 -6.11
N PRO A 202 -9.78 -27.35 -6.13
CA PRO A 202 -10.01 -28.79 -6.06
C PRO A 202 -10.83 -29.05 -4.80
N LYS A 203 -12.02 -29.66 -4.96
CA LYS A 203 -12.78 -30.17 -3.81
C LYS A 203 -11.81 -31.06 -3.06
N GLU A 204 -11.46 -30.70 -1.82
CA GLU A 204 -10.73 -31.62 -0.96
C GLU A 204 -11.53 -32.92 -0.97
N ARG A 205 -10.91 -34.01 -1.44
CA ARG A 205 -11.50 -35.33 -1.30
C ARG A 205 -11.59 -35.54 0.19
N GLY A 206 -12.80 -35.44 0.73
CA GLY A 206 -13.08 -35.73 2.13
C GLY A 206 -12.43 -37.07 2.46
N SER A 207 -11.49 -37.03 3.40
CA SER A 207 -10.96 -38.24 4.00
C SER A 207 -12.15 -38.95 4.62
N SER A 208 -12.33 -40.19 4.16
CA SER A 208 -13.40 -41.11 4.54
C SER A 208 -13.44 -41.38 6.04
#